data_AF-A0A0F9YS39-F1
#
_entry.id   AF-A0A0F9YS39-F1
#
_cell.length_a   1.000
_cell.length_b   1.000
_cell.length_c   1.000
_cell.angle_alpha   90.00
_cell.angle_beta   90.00
_cell.angle_gamma   90.00
#
_symmetry.space_group_name_H-M   'P 1'
#
loop_
_entity.id
_entity.type
_entity.pdbx_description
1 polymer ?
#
loop_
_entity_poly.entity_id
_entity_poly.type
_entity_poly.pdbx_seq_one_letter_code
_entity_poly.pdbx_strand_id
1 'polypeptide(L)'
;MLTRIRRHTVSFKHAVDGIWHTLRTQPNFRFHTIAAISVILAGIYFEISYFEWLVVLFTFNMVFVAEMVNTSIEAMVDLISLERRQDAKVAKDVSAGMVLVSALSAIAIGVYIFLPKFFLL
;
A
#
# COMPACT_ATOMS: atom_id res chain seq x y z
N MET A 1 -13.01 -24.63 -26.19
CA MET A 1 -13.81 -23.39 -26.34
C MET A 1 -13.21 -22.27 -25.47
N LEU A 2 -11.98 -21.82 -25.75
CA LEU A 2 -11.34 -20.70 -25.05
C LEU A 2 -10.59 -19.82 -26.05
N THR A 3 -11.35 -19.11 -26.87
CA THR A 3 -10.81 -18.07 -27.76
C THR A 3 -11.28 -16.71 -27.28
N ARG A 4 -10.45 -16.02 -26.50
CA ARG A 4 -10.19 -14.57 -26.62
C ARG A 4 -9.18 -14.11 -25.57
N ILE A 5 -7.90 -14.19 -25.90
CA ILE A 5 -6.92 -13.25 -25.34
C ILE A 5 -7.24 -11.90 -26.00
N ARG A 6 -8.03 -11.06 -25.33
CA ARG A 6 -8.46 -9.75 -25.85
C ARG A 6 -7.36 -8.71 -25.60
N ARG A 7 -6.88 -8.15 -26.71
CA ARG A 7 -6.17 -6.86 -26.95
C ARG A 7 -5.62 -6.11 -25.71
N HIS A 8 -4.30 -5.87 -25.75
CA HIS A 8 -3.47 -5.18 -24.74
C HIS A 8 -3.82 -3.71 -24.40
N THR A 9 -4.94 -3.14 -24.88
CA THR A 9 -5.38 -1.79 -24.51
C THR A 9 -6.38 -1.77 -23.34
N VAL A 10 -6.78 -2.93 -22.82
CA VAL A 10 -7.66 -3.05 -21.65
C VAL A 10 -6.87 -3.02 -20.31
N SER A 11 -5.54 -3.07 -20.33
CA SER A 11 -4.74 -3.23 -19.10
C SER A 11 -4.75 -2.01 -18.18
N PHE A 12 -4.69 -0.79 -18.72
CA PHE A 12 -4.63 0.42 -17.89
C PHE A 12 -5.94 0.65 -17.14
N LYS A 13 -7.07 0.48 -17.83
CA LYS A 13 -8.39 0.56 -17.18
C LYS A 13 -8.50 -0.47 -16.06
N HIS A 14 -8.07 -1.72 -16.29
CA HIS A 14 -8.09 -2.76 -15.26
C HIS A 14 -7.17 -2.45 -14.07
N ALA A 15 -5.98 -1.87 -14.32
CA ALA A 15 -5.09 -1.44 -13.24
C ALA A 15 -5.74 -0.33 -12.39
N VAL A 16 -6.38 0.65 -13.02
CA VAL A 16 -7.12 1.71 -12.33
C VAL A 16 -8.31 1.14 -11.56
N ASP A 17 -9.07 0.23 -12.15
CA ASP A 17 -10.17 -0.46 -11.49
C ASP A 17 -9.68 -1.22 -10.24
N GLY A 18 -8.48 -1.81 -10.28
CA GLY A 18 -7.85 -2.48 -9.13
C GLY A 18 -7.45 -1.53 -7.99
N ILE A 19 -6.85 -0.38 -8.32
CA ILE A 19 -6.54 0.67 -7.32
C ILE A 19 -7.83 1.20 -6.72
N TRP A 20 -8.83 1.49 -7.57
CA TRP A 20 -10.12 2.02 -7.14
C TRP A 20 -10.89 1.04 -6.27
N HIS A 21 -10.86 -0.25 -6.62
CA HIS A 21 -11.43 -1.32 -5.81
C HIS A 21 -10.81 -1.31 -4.42
N THR A 22 -9.48 -1.38 -4.33
CA THR A 22 -8.74 -1.40 -3.06
C THR A 22 -9.06 -0.18 -2.21
N LEU A 23 -9.06 1.02 -2.80
CA LEU A 23 -9.40 2.27 -2.11
C LEU A 23 -10.84 2.28 -1.57
N ARG A 24 -11.80 1.65 -2.26
CA ARG A 24 -13.21 1.61 -1.82
C ARG A 24 -13.48 0.54 -0.77
N THR A 25 -12.88 -0.63 -0.92
CA THR A 25 -13.20 -1.80 -0.09
C THR A 25 -12.33 -1.90 1.14
N GLN A 26 -11.07 -1.47 1.07
CA GLN A 26 -10.09 -1.68 2.14
C GLN A 26 -9.97 -0.46 3.06
N PRO A 27 -10.31 -0.59 4.37
CA PRO A 27 -10.13 0.50 5.33
C PRO A 27 -8.66 0.90 5.53
N ASN A 28 -7.75 -0.07 5.56
CA ASN A 28 -6.32 0.19 5.76
C ASN A 28 -5.72 0.99 4.60
N PHE A 29 -6.03 0.63 3.35
CA PHE A 29 -5.61 1.41 2.18
C PHE A 29 -6.07 2.87 2.24
N ARG A 30 -7.29 3.13 2.72
CA ARG A 30 -7.81 4.51 2.93
C ARG A 30 -7.04 5.23 4.03
N PHE A 31 -6.78 4.56 5.15
CA PHE A 31 -5.97 5.11 6.23
C PHE A 31 -4.57 5.49 5.75
N HIS A 32 -3.89 4.59 5.05
CA HIS A 32 -2.56 4.86 4.48
C HIS A 32 -2.59 5.99 3.44
N THR A 33 -3.67 6.13 2.66
CA THR A 33 -3.86 7.25 1.73
C THR A 33 -3.93 8.59 2.47
N ILE A 34 -4.74 8.66 3.54
CA ILE A 34 -4.85 9.88 4.36
C ILE A 34 -3.50 10.20 5.02
N ALA A 35 -2.83 9.20 5.60
CA ALA A 35 -1.52 9.38 6.21
C ALA A 35 -0.47 9.89 5.21
N ALA A 36 -0.47 9.36 3.98
CA ALA A 36 0.41 9.82 2.92
C ALA A 36 0.17 11.28 2.56
N ILE A 37 -1.10 11.69 2.43
CA ILE A 37 -1.47 13.10 2.18
C ILE A 37 -0.98 13.99 3.32
N SER A 38 -1.20 13.59 4.59
CA SER A 38 -0.72 14.36 5.75
C SER A 38 0.80 14.54 5.75
N VAL A 39 1.56 13.49 5.40
CA VAL A 39 3.02 13.56 5.33
C VAL A 39 3.50 14.38 4.14
N ILE A 40 2.80 14.36 3.00
CA ILE A 40 3.09 15.26 1.88
C ILE A 40 2.88 16.72 2.30
N LEU A 41 1.78 17.04 2.97
CA LEU A 41 1.54 18.40 3.48
C LEU A 41 2.62 18.83 4.48
N ALA A 42 3.04 17.93 5.38
CA ALA A 42 4.16 18.18 6.28
C ALA A 42 5.49 18.38 5.53
N GLY A 43 5.76 17.59 4.48
CA GLY A 43 6.95 17.71 3.65
C GLY A 43 7.07 19.07 2.96
N ILE A 44 5.93 19.60 2.49
CA ILE A 44 5.86 20.94 1.93
C ILE A 44 6.10 21.99 3.01
N TYR A 45 5.43 21.87 4.16
CA TYR A 45 5.55 22.83 5.27
C TYR A 45 6.97 22.92 5.86
N PHE A 46 7.65 21.78 6.00
CA PHE A 46 9.02 21.71 6.55
C PHE A 46 10.12 21.87 5.50
N GLU A 47 9.74 22.15 4.24
CA GLU A 47 10.65 22.32 3.11
C GLU A 47 11.72 21.21 3.03
N ILE A 48 11.27 19.95 3.08
CA ILE A 48 12.19 18.81 3.04
C ILE A 48 12.94 18.79 1.70
N SER A 49 14.18 18.35 1.74
CA SER A 49 15.08 18.28 0.60
C SER A 49 14.58 17.32 -0.48
N TYR A 50 15.12 17.47 -1.69
CA TYR A 50 14.80 16.60 -2.82
C TYR A 50 15.02 15.11 -2.51
N PHE A 51 16.11 14.77 -1.81
CA PHE A 51 16.39 13.38 -1.44
C PHE A 51 15.41 12.85 -0.39
N GLU A 52 15.00 13.68 0.57
CA GLU A 52 13.96 13.30 1.55
C GLU A 52 12.62 13.04 0.85
N TRP A 53 12.25 13.84 -0.16
CA TRP A 53 11.07 13.60 -0.98
C TRP A 53 11.10 12.25 -1.70
N LEU A 54 12.22 11.90 -2.33
CA LEU A 54 12.37 10.61 -3.01
C LEU A 54 12.16 9.45 -2.02
N VAL A 55 12.75 9.55 -0.83
CA VAL A 55 12.62 8.55 0.23
C VAL A 55 11.17 8.44 0.70
N VAL A 56 10.49 9.56 0.98
CA VAL A 56 9.09 9.59 1.43
C VAL A 56 8.15 8.98 0.38
N LEU A 57 8.28 9.37 -0.88
CA LEU A 57 7.42 8.88 -1.96
C LEU A 57 7.60 7.38 -2.19
N PHE A 58 8.86 6.90 -2.19
CA PHE A 58 9.16 5.48 -2.34
C PHE A 58 8.63 4.66 -1.16
N THR A 59 8.74 5.20 0.05
CA THR A 59 8.24 4.57 1.27
C THR A 59 6.73 4.37 1.23
N PHE A 60 5.95 5.38 0.84
CA PHE A 60 4.50 5.23 0.68
C PHE A 60 4.14 4.29 -0.46
N ASN A 61 4.90 4.31 -1.55
CA ASN A 61 4.69 3.36 -2.65
C ASN A 61 4.79 1.91 -2.15
N MET A 62 5.79 1.59 -1.33
CA MET A 62 5.94 0.26 -0.73
C MET A 62 4.75 -0.14 0.14
N VAL A 63 4.23 0.78 0.95
CA VAL A 63 3.04 0.53 1.78
C VAL A 63 1.80 0.22 0.92
N PHE A 64 1.55 1.01 -0.13
CA PHE A 64 0.41 0.78 -1.02
C PHE A 64 0.54 -0.53 -1.80
N VAL A 65 1.75 -0.85 -2.28
CA VAL A 65 2.01 -2.13 -2.96
C VAL A 65 1.76 -3.29 -1.99
N ALA A 66 2.26 -3.23 -0.76
CA ALA A 66 2.03 -4.26 0.25
C ALA A 66 0.53 -4.46 0.55
N GLU A 67 -0.23 -3.38 0.70
CA GLU A 67 -1.69 -3.44 0.90
C GLU A 67 -2.44 -4.05 -0.29
N MET A 68 -2.05 -3.68 -1.52
CA MET A 68 -2.65 -4.27 -2.73
C MET A 68 -2.30 -5.75 -2.88
N VAL A 69 -1.08 -6.15 -2.53
CA VAL A 69 -0.68 -7.56 -2.47
C VAL A 69 -1.50 -8.30 -1.41
N ASN A 70 -1.65 -7.73 -0.20
CA ASN A 70 -2.49 -8.30 0.85
C ASN A 70 -3.92 -8.53 0.37
N THR A 71 -4.53 -7.51 -0.21
CA THR A 71 -5.90 -7.58 -0.76
C THR A 71 -6.03 -8.65 -1.84
N SER A 72 -5.03 -8.76 -2.73
CA SER A 72 -5.02 -9.77 -3.80
C SER A 72 -4.91 -11.19 -3.25
N ILE A 73 -4.10 -11.41 -2.22
CA ILE A 73 -3.93 -12.71 -1.56
C ILE A 73 -5.20 -13.07 -0.80
N GLU A 74 -5.77 -12.14 -0.05
CA GLU A 74 -7.06 -12.35 0.64
C GLU A 74 -8.15 -12.77 -0.34
N ALA A 75 -8.32 -12.02 -1.44
CA ALA A 75 -9.30 -12.34 -2.47
C ALA A 75 -9.07 -13.72 -3.12
N MET A 76 -7.80 -14.08 -3.38
CA MET A 76 -7.46 -15.38 -3.94
C MET A 76 -7.73 -16.52 -2.95
N VAL A 77 -7.38 -16.34 -1.67
CA VAL A 77 -7.63 -17.33 -0.62
C VAL A 77 -9.12 -17.51 -0.38
N ASP A 78 -9.90 -16.44 -0.37
CA ASP A 78 -11.37 -16.48 -0.23
C ASP A 78 -12.05 -17.15 -1.42
N LEU A 79 -11.47 -17.03 -2.62
CA LEU A 79 -11.97 -17.71 -3.81
C LEU A 79 -11.76 -19.23 -3.75
N ILE A 80 -10.64 -19.70 -3.19
CA ILE A 80 -10.25 -21.13 -3.24
C ILE A 80 -10.56 -21.91 -1.97
N SER A 81 -10.71 -21.26 -0.82
CA SER A 81 -10.84 -21.92 0.48
C SER A 81 -12.23 -21.70 1.06
N LEU A 82 -13.11 -22.68 0.88
CA LEU A 82 -14.46 -22.69 1.47
C LEU A 82 -14.47 -23.10 2.95
N GLU A 83 -13.40 -23.77 3.41
CA GLU A 83 -13.21 -24.22 4.79
C GLU A 83 -11.97 -23.56 5.40
N ARG A 84 -11.94 -23.48 6.73
CA ARG A 84 -10.82 -22.89 7.46
C ARG A 84 -9.62 -23.84 7.48
N ARG A 85 -8.72 -23.67 6.52
CA ARG A 85 -7.45 -24.42 6.40
C ARG A 85 -6.29 -23.66 7.03
N GLN A 86 -5.36 -24.40 7.64
CA GLN A 86 -4.18 -23.80 8.27
C GLN A 86 -3.30 -23.06 7.25
N ASP A 87 -3.12 -23.61 6.05
CA ASP A 87 -2.31 -22.97 5.00
C ASP A 87 -2.91 -21.65 4.52
N ALA A 88 -4.25 -21.59 4.40
CA ALA A 88 -4.98 -20.38 4.05
C ALA A 88 -4.80 -19.28 5.10
N LYS A 89 -4.78 -19.67 6.38
CA LYS A 89 -4.46 -18.75 7.48
C LYS A 89 -3.03 -18.22 7.35
N VAL A 90 -2.05 -19.09 7.13
CA VAL A 90 -0.64 -18.68 6.99
C VAL A 90 -0.46 -17.69 5.83
N ALA A 91 -1.09 -17.93 4.68
CA ALA A 91 -1.01 -17.02 3.53
C ALA A 91 -1.52 -15.61 3.87
N LYS A 92 -2.69 -15.52 4.54
CA LYS A 92 -3.28 -14.25 4.98
C LYS A 92 -2.46 -13.56 6.08
N ASP A 93 -1.96 -14.33 7.05
CA ASP A 93 -1.15 -13.79 8.15
C ASP A 93 0.17 -13.22 7.61
N VAL A 94 0.83 -13.91 6.67
CA VAL A 94 2.06 -13.44 6.03
C VAL A 94 1.82 -12.19 5.19
N SER A 95 0.74 -12.15 4.40
CA SER A 95 0.42 -10.98 3.59
C SER A 95 0.07 -9.75 4.44
N ALA A 96 -0.64 -9.93 5.54
CA ALA A 96 -0.88 -8.86 6.52
C ALA A 96 0.44 -8.43 7.21
N GLY A 97 1.33 -9.38 7.49
CA GLY A 97 2.68 -9.09 8.00
C GLY A 97 3.51 -8.21 7.07
N MET A 98 3.38 -8.36 5.75
CA MET A 98 4.05 -7.48 4.77
C MET A 98 3.60 -6.02 4.92
N VAL A 99 2.29 -5.79 5.08
CA VAL A 99 1.75 -4.45 5.34
C VAL A 99 2.35 -3.89 6.62
N LEU A 100 2.34 -4.66 7.71
CA LEU A 100 2.87 -4.22 9.00
C LEU A 100 4.34 -3.81 8.90
N VAL A 101 5.19 -4.61 8.26
CA VAL A 101 6.62 -4.30 8.08
C VAL A 101 6.81 -3.02 7.27
N SER A 102 6.04 -2.85 6.19
CA SER A 102 6.11 -1.64 5.36
C SER A 102 5.66 -0.39 6.14
N ALA A 103 4.59 -0.50 6.95
CA ALA A 103 4.07 0.59 7.76
C ALA A 103 5.04 1.00 8.88
N LEU A 104 5.67 0.04 9.55
CA LEU A 104 6.68 0.32 10.57
C LEU A 104 7.91 1.02 9.97
N SER A 105 8.33 0.58 8.78
CA SER A 105 9.41 1.23 8.03
C SER A 105 9.04 2.67 7.67
N ALA A 106 7.79 2.90 7.25
CA ALA A 106 7.30 4.24 6.95
C ALA A 106 7.28 5.17 8.16
N ILE A 107 6.87 4.66 9.33
CA ILE A 107 6.93 5.40 10.59
C ILE A 107 8.37 5.75 10.94
N ALA A 108 9.29 4.78 10.88
CA ALA A 108 10.70 5.02 11.23
C ALA A 108 11.34 6.09 10.33
N ILE A 109 11.11 6.02 9.02
CA ILE A 109 11.59 7.00 8.03
C ILE A 109 10.95 8.37 8.28
N GLY A 110 9.64 8.42 8.49
CA GLY A 110 8.93 9.66 8.80
C GLY A 110 9.47 10.32 10.06
N VAL A 111 9.67 9.56 11.13
CA VAL A 111 10.28 10.07 12.36
C VAL A 111 11.68 10.61 12.08
N TYR A 112 12.52 9.88 11.35
CA TYR A 112 13.88 10.32 11.05
C TYR A 112 13.93 11.65 10.28
N ILE A 113 13.05 11.83 9.29
CA ILE A 113 13.01 13.04 8.46
C ILE A 113 12.37 14.21 9.20
N PHE A 114 11.22 14.00 9.84
CA PHE A 114 10.41 15.10 10.37
C PHE A 114 10.73 15.47 11.81
N LEU A 115 11.18 14.53 12.65
CA LEU A 115 11.44 14.81 14.07
C LEU A 115 12.47 15.94 14.29
N PRO A 116 13.61 15.98 13.58
CA PRO A 116 14.56 17.09 13.73
C PRO A 116 13.98 18.44 13.31
N LYS A 117 13.09 18.46 12.32
CA LYS A 117 12.47 19.68 11.80
C LYS A 117 11.50 20.31 12.81
N PHE A 118 10.84 19.49 13.63
CA PHE A 118 9.99 19.97 14.73
C PHE A 118 10.78 20.70 15.82
N PHE A 119 12.05 20.35 16.06
CA PHE A 119 12.89 21.04 17.04
C PHE A 119 13.55 22.31 16.50
N LEU A 120 13.45 22.56 15.18
CA LEU A 120 13.99 23.74 14.52
C LEU A 120 12.92 24.82 14.24
N LEU A 121 11.65 24.54 14.57
CA LEU A 121 10.55 25.51 14.65
C LEU A 121 10.72 26.43 15.87
#